data_AF-A0A934KHC5-F1
#
_entry.id   AF-A0A934KHC5-F1
#
_cell.length_a   1.000
_cell.length_b   1.000
_cell.length_c   1.000
_cell.angle_alpha   90.00
_cell.angle_beta   90.00
_cell.angle_gamma   90.00
#
_symmetry.space_group_name_H-M   'P 1'
#
loop_
_entity.id
_entity.type
_entity.pdbx_description
1 polymer ?
#
loop_
_entity_poly.entity_id
_entity_poly.type
_entity_poly.pdbx_seq_one_letter_code
_entity_poly.pdbx_strand_id
1 'polypeptide(L)'
;MAGSLMYAIVIGGGRVGYYLSRDLLERGDEVTLVEKDSARAEWLESQLGSIVMRGDGDEMAFLSETGVERADAVVAATGDDEDNLVALQLAKQRFNVPLTIARVNNPANVEIFKKLGVDMAISATEILLNALEPQEPAPVAESPPTAKASQ
;
A
#
# COMPACT_ATOMS: atom_id res chain seq x y z
N MET A 1 10.56 -5.15 22.28
CA MET A 1 9.21 -5.58 21.87
C MET A 1 9.36 -6.17 20.49
N ALA A 2 9.39 -7.50 20.35
CA ALA A 2 9.33 -8.11 19.02
C ALA A 2 7.91 -7.83 18.50
N GLY A 3 7.78 -7.03 17.45
CA GLY A 3 6.50 -6.87 16.76
C GLY A 3 6.05 -8.25 16.28
N SER A 4 4.76 -8.55 16.40
CA SER A 4 4.21 -9.76 15.80
C SER A 4 4.51 -9.72 14.30
N LEU A 5 5.11 -10.80 13.77
CA LEU A 5 5.26 -10.99 12.33
C LEU A 5 3.87 -10.98 11.70
N MET A 6 3.70 -10.26 10.59
CA MET A 6 2.43 -10.15 9.89
C MET A 6 2.36 -11.12 8.71
N TYR A 7 1.15 -11.51 8.32
CA TYR A 7 0.90 -12.09 7.00
C TYR A 7 0.29 -11.03 6.07
N ALA A 8 1.02 -10.69 5.01
CA ALA A 8 0.59 -9.73 4.01
C ALA A 8 0.44 -10.37 2.63
N ILE A 9 -0.64 -10.00 1.93
CA ILE A 9 -0.79 -10.29 0.50
C ILE A 9 -0.50 -9.03 -0.28
N VAL A 10 0.36 -9.13 -1.29
CA VAL A 10 0.69 -8.05 -2.21
C VAL A 10 0.18 -8.44 -3.59
N ILE A 11 -0.68 -7.62 -4.19
CA ILE A 11 -1.26 -7.84 -5.52
C ILE A 11 -0.58 -6.92 -6.52
N GLY A 12 0.04 -7.50 -7.54
CA GLY A 12 0.81 -6.79 -8.56
C GLY A 12 2.31 -6.84 -8.29
N GLY A 13 3.02 -7.68 -9.04
CA GLY A 13 4.46 -7.89 -8.96
C GLY A 13 5.30 -6.88 -9.72
N GLY A 14 4.79 -5.67 -9.96
CA GLY A 14 5.56 -4.55 -10.53
C GLY A 14 6.71 -4.09 -9.63
N ARG A 15 7.26 -2.89 -9.89
CA ARG A 15 8.36 -2.36 -9.07
C ARG A 15 7.99 -2.23 -7.59
N VAL A 16 6.83 -1.65 -7.31
CA VAL A 16 6.36 -1.44 -5.93
C VAL A 16 6.13 -2.76 -5.21
N GLY A 17 5.38 -3.68 -5.82
CA GLY A 17 5.12 -4.99 -5.21
C GLY A 17 6.38 -5.82 -4.99
N TYR A 18 7.31 -5.83 -5.95
CA TYR A 18 8.59 -6.53 -5.80
C TYR A 18 9.40 -6.04 -4.59
N TYR A 19 9.64 -4.72 -4.50
CA TYR A 19 10.44 -4.17 -3.41
C TYR A 19 9.73 -4.30 -2.06
N LEU A 20 8.41 -4.11 -2.03
CA LEU A 20 7.61 -4.31 -0.82
C LEU A 20 7.70 -5.76 -0.33
N SER A 21 7.48 -6.74 -1.20
CA SER A 21 7.55 -8.16 -0.82
C SER A 21 8.94 -8.56 -0.38
N ARG A 22 10.00 -8.08 -1.06
CA ARG A 22 11.38 -8.34 -0.64
C ARG A 22 11.66 -7.79 0.75
N ASP A 23 11.31 -6.53 1.01
CA ASP A 23 11.61 -5.88 2.29
C ASP A 23 10.80 -6.51 3.44
N LEU A 24 9.57 -6.97 3.17
CA LEU A 24 8.76 -7.75 4.12
C LEU A 24 9.41 -9.11 4.44
N LEU A 25 9.91 -9.83 3.42
CA LEU A 25 10.64 -11.08 3.63
C LEU A 25 11.92 -10.89 4.43
N GLU A 26 12.69 -9.85 4.15
CA GLU A 26 13.91 -9.50 4.89
C GLU A 26 13.62 -9.17 6.36
N ARG A 27 12.44 -8.60 6.64
CA ARG A 27 11.95 -8.34 8.01
C ARG A 27 11.48 -9.60 8.73
N GLY A 28 11.26 -10.70 8.00
CA GLY A 28 10.79 -11.99 8.51
C GLY A 28 9.26 -12.15 8.49
N ASP A 29 8.53 -11.26 7.82
CA ASP A 29 7.08 -11.39 7.67
C ASP A 29 6.71 -12.50 6.68
N GLU A 30 5.51 -13.06 6.83
CA GLU A 30 4.93 -13.95 5.85
C GLU A 30 4.32 -13.13 4.72
N VAL A 31 4.62 -13.48 3.47
CA VAL A 31 4.17 -12.72 2.30
C VAL A 31 3.68 -13.67 1.22
N THR A 32 2.58 -13.30 0.57
CA THR A 32 2.18 -13.86 -0.72
C THR A 32 2.18 -12.73 -1.75
N LEU A 33 2.89 -12.91 -2.87
CA LEU A 33 2.92 -11.97 -3.98
C LEU A 33 2.11 -12.53 -5.16
N VAL A 34 1.03 -11.85 -5.53
CA VAL A 34 0.18 -12.20 -6.67
C VAL A 34 0.65 -11.45 -7.92
N GLU A 35 0.86 -12.19 -9.01
CA GLU A 35 1.19 -11.62 -10.32
C GLU A 35 0.49 -12.40 -11.45
N LYS A 36 -0.18 -11.68 -12.36
CA LYS A 36 -0.95 -12.28 -13.45
C LYS A 36 -0.11 -12.59 -14.68
N ASP A 37 0.90 -11.76 -14.97
CA ASP A 37 1.78 -11.96 -16.11
C ASP A 37 2.75 -13.12 -15.86
N SER A 38 2.77 -14.09 -16.77
CA SER A 38 3.52 -15.32 -16.59
C SER A 38 5.03 -15.10 -16.57
N ALA A 39 5.53 -14.27 -17.50
CA ALA A 39 6.96 -14.01 -17.61
C ALA A 39 7.46 -13.22 -16.39
N ARG A 40 6.64 -12.29 -15.89
CA ARG A 40 6.91 -11.54 -14.68
C ARG A 40 6.88 -12.44 -13.45
N ALA A 41 5.90 -13.32 -13.33
CA ALA A 41 5.79 -14.28 -12.22
C ALA A 41 7.01 -15.20 -12.15
N GLU A 42 7.43 -15.79 -13.29
CA GLU A 42 8.64 -16.63 -13.36
C GLU A 42 9.90 -15.86 -12.93
N TRP A 43 10.04 -14.60 -13.35
CA TRP A 43 11.14 -13.76 -12.90
C TRP A 43 11.06 -13.52 -11.39
N LEU A 44 9.89 -13.19 -10.84
CA LEU A 44 9.70 -12.96 -9.41
C LEU A 44 10.00 -14.21 -8.58
N GLU A 45 9.56 -15.39 -9.02
CA GLU A 45 9.86 -16.67 -8.38
C GLU A 45 11.37 -16.89 -8.29
N SER A 46 12.13 -16.56 -9.34
CA SER A 46 13.59 -16.65 -9.33
C SER A 46 14.26 -15.72 -8.31
N GLN A 47 13.59 -14.64 -7.91
CA GLN A 47 14.12 -13.62 -6.99
C GLN A 47 13.63 -13.80 -5.54
N LEU A 48 12.37 -14.18 -5.36
CA LEU A 48 11.67 -14.17 -4.07
C LEU A 48 11.26 -15.58 -3.61
N GLY A 49 11.41 -16.59 -4.47
CA GLY A 49 11.07 -17.97 -4.16
C GLY A 49 9.57 -18.26 -4.23
N SER A 50 9.12 -19.20 -3.39
CA SER A 50 7.77 -19.78 -3.45
C SER A 50 6.65 -18.88 -2.93
N ILE A 51 6.93 -17.62 -2.58
CA ILE A 51 5.90 -16.68 -2.14
C ILE A 51 5.05 -16.17 -3.30
N VAL A 52 5.50 -16.38 -4.54
CA VAL A 52 4.82 -15.88 -5.73
C VAL A 52 3.71 -16.83 -6.11
N MET A 53 2.51 -16.30 -6.26
CA MET A 53 1.36 -17.01 -6.79
C MET A 53 0.94 -16.37 -8.11
N ARG A 54 0.91 -17.18 -9.16
CA ARG A 54 0.49 -16.73 -10.48
C ARG A 54 -1.03 -16.77 -10.61
N GLY A 55 -1.66 -15.62 -10.82
CA GLY A 55 -3.10 -15.49 -11.04
C GLY A 55 -3.59 -14.05 -10.90
N ASP A 56 -4.90 -13.85 -10.97
CA ASP A 56 -5.48 -12.50 -10.89
C ASP A 56 -6.05 -12.19 -9.51
N GLY A 57 -5.64 -11.06 -8.95
CA GLY A 57 -5.95 -10.68 -7.57
C GLY A 57 -7.34 -10.07 -7.40
N ASP A 58 -8.00 -9.71 -8.49
CA ASP A 58 -9.38 -9.21 -8.51
C ASP A 58 -10.42 -10.35 -8.68
N GLU A 59 -9.97 -11.59 -8.87
CA GLU A 59 -10.82 -12.77 -8.90
C GLU A 59 -11.00 -13.35 -7.50
N MET A 60 -12.24 -13.39 -7.01
CA MET A 60 -12.58 -13.92 -5.68
C MET A 60 -12.09 -15.36 -5.46
N ALA A 61 -12.21 -16.22 -6.48
CA ALA A 61 -11.79 -17.61 -6.38
C ALA A 61 -10.28 -17.72 -6.14
N PHE A 62 -9.49 -16.97 -6.91
CA PHE A 62 -8.04 -16.94 -6.77
C PHE A 62 -7.60 -16.28 -5.46
N LEU A 63 -8.24 -15.16 -5.06
CA LEU A 63 -7.90 -14.49 -3.81
C LEU A 63 -8.09 -15.42 -2.59
N SER A 64 -9.08 -16.31 -2.64
CA SER A 64 -9.28 -17.35 -1.61
C SER A 64 -8.09 -18.31 -1.50
N GLU A 65 -7.47 -18.68 -2.62
CA GLU A 65 -6.34 -19.62 -2.67
C GLU A 65 -5.05 -19.04 -2.05
N THR A 66 -4.94 -17.71 -2.01
CA THR A 66 -3.84 -17.03 -1.30
C THR A 66 -3.95 -17.20 0.22
N GLY A 67 -5.08 -17.69 0.72
CA GLY A 67 -5.40 -17.75 2.14
C GLY A 67 -5.55 -16.38 2.77
N VAL A 68 -6.16 -15.45 2.02
CA VAL A 68 -6.55 -14.10 2.43
C VAL A 68 -7.33 -14.04 3.76
N GLU A 69 -8.01 -15.12 4.15
CA GLU A 69 -8.76 -15.22 5.41
C GLU A 69 -7.89 -15.04 6.66
N ARG A 70 -6.59 -15.36 6.58
CA ARG A 70 -5.62 -15.13 7.68
C ARG A 70 -4.76 -13.88 7.49
N ALA A 71 -4.98 -13.12 6.43
CA ALA A 71 -4.14 -11.96 6.11
C ALA A 71 -4.42 -10.81 7.08
N ASP A 72 -3.34 -10.28 7.67
CA ASP A 72 -3.40 -9.05 8.45
C ASP A 72 -3.56 -7.84 7.53
N ALA A 73 -2.99 -7.91 6.32
CA ALA A 73 -3.06 -6.86 5.33
C ALA A 73 -3.13 -7.39 3.89
N VAL A 74 -3.85 -6.65 3.04
CA VAL A 74 -3.79 -6.78 1.57
C VAL A 74 -3.38 -5.45 0.97
N VAL A 75 -2.36 -5.48 0.11
CA VAL A 75 -1.84 -4.32 -0.61
C VAL A 75 -2.06 -4.53 -2.10
N ALA A 76 -2.83 -3.67 -2.76
CA ALA A 76 -2.99 -3.68 -4.20
C ALA A 76 -2.09 -2.62 -4.84
N ALA A 77 -1.10 -3.08 -5.60
CA ALA A 77 -0.01 -2.29 -6.16
C ALA A 77 0.15 -2.44 -7.69
N THR A 78 -0.92 -2.87 -8.37
CA THR A 78 -0.94 -3.04 -9.82
C THR A 78 -0.87 -1.68 -10.55
N GLY A 79 -0.72 -1.74 -11.87
CA GLY A 79 -0.77 -0.56 -12.73
C GLY A 79 -2.18 -0.05 -13.04
N ASP A 80 -3.23 -0.75 -12.58
CA ASP A 80 -4.63 -0.44 -12.88
C ASP A 80 -5.40 -0.13 -11.59
N ASP A 81 -6.00 1.05 -11.54
CA ASP A 81 -6.76 1.48 -10.36
C ASP A 81 -8.08 0.72 -10.21
N GLU A 82 -8.68 0.26 -11.31
CA GLU A 82 -9.92 -0.52 -11.27
C GLU A 82 -9.65 -1.89 -10.65
N ASP A 83 -8.60 -2.59 -11.11
CA ASP A 83 -8.14 -3.87 -10.53
C ASP A 83 -7.84 -3.71 -9.03
N ASN A 84 -7.10 -2.66 -8.66
CA ASN A 84 -6.73 -2.39 -7.27
C ASN A 84 -7.97 -2.17 -6.39
N LEU A 85 -8.96 -1.44 -6.90
CA LEU A 85 -10.19 -1.16 -6.16
C LEU A 85 -11.04 -2.42 -5.97
N VAL A 86 -11.21 -3.22 -7.02
CA VAL A 86 -11.99 -4.47 -6.96
C VAL A 86 -11.33 -5.46 -6.00
N ALA A 87 -10.03 -5.70 -6.14
CA ALA A 87 -9.30 -6.62 -5.28
C ALA A 87 -9.40 -6.25 -3.80
N LEU A 88 -9.25 -4.98 -3.45
CA LEU A 88 -9.34 -4.52 -2.06
C LEU A 88 -10.78 -4.54 -1.53
N GLN A 89 -11.77 -4.29 -2.37
CA GLN A 89 -13.17 -4.45 -1.98
C GLN A 89 -13.51 -5.91 -1.68
N LEU A 90 -12.99 -6.85 -2.45
CA LEU A 90 -13.12 -8.28 -2.16
C LEU A 90 -12.44 -8.62 -0.83
N ALA A 91 -11.17 -8.22 -0.65
CA ALA A 91 -10.44 -8.42 0.61
C ALA A 91 -11.21 -7.87 1.82
N LYS A 92 -11.73 -6.64 1.73
CA LYS A 92 -12.42 -5.97 2.82
C LYS A 92 -13.81 -6.56 3.11
N GLN A 93 -14.64 -6.73 2.07
CA GLN A 93 -16.06 -7.05 2.23
C GLN A 93 -16.35 -8.55 2.29
N ARG A 94 -15.46 -9.39 1.75
CA ARG A 94 -15.68 -10.83 1.63
C ARG A 94 -14.82 -11.63 2.60
N PHE A 95 -13.62 -11.15 2.86
CA PHE A 95 -12.64 -11.83 3.73
C PHE A 95 -12.34 -11.07 5.02
N ASN A 96 -12.95 -9.90 5.22
CA ASN A 96 -12.82 -9.08 6.42
C ASN A 96 -11.36 -8.76 6.79
N VAL A 97 -10.50 -8.57 5.78
CA VAL A 97 -9.09 -8.24 6.00
C VAL A 97 -9.00 -6.95 6.84
N PRO A 98 -8.21 -6.95 7.95
CA PRO A 98 -8.14 -5.80 8.84
C PRO A 98 -7.65 -4.53 8.15
N LEU A 99 -6.61 -4.65 7.31
CA LEU A 99 -5.95 -3.53 6.65
C LEU A 99 -5.89 -3.71 5.13
N THR A 100 -6.45 -2.75 4.39
CA THR A 100 -6.39 -2.67 2.94
C THR A 100 -5.65 -1.42 2.48
N ILE A 101 -4.64 -1.59 1.62
CA ILE A 101 -3.80 -0.49 1.15
C ILE A 101 -3.78 -0.49 -0.38
N ALA A 102 -4.20 0.61 -0.98
CA ALA A 102 -4.12 0.83 -2.41
C ALA A 102 -2.93 1.71 -2.77
N ARG A 103 -2.16 1.32 -3.77
CA ARG A 103 -1.43 2.25 -4.61
C ARG A 103 -2.41 2.82 -5.63
N VAL A 104 -2.61 4.13 -5.59
CA VAL A 104 -3.47 4.85 -6.53
C VAL A 104 -2.60 5.52 -7.60
N ASN A 105 -2.72 5.05 -8.83
CA ASN A 105 -1.94 5.51 -9.97
C ASN A 105 -2.41 6.89 -10.43
N ASN A 106 -3.73 7.11 -10.52
CA ASN A 106 -4.30 8.41 -10.83
C ASN A 106 -4.75 9.12 -9.54
N PRO A 107 -4.11 10.23 -9.12
CA PRO A 107 -4.47 10.92 -7.87
C PRO A 107 -5.94 11.35 -7.79
N ALA A 108 -6.62 11.57 -8.92
CA ALA A 108 -8.05 11.87 -8.95
C ALA A 108 -8.92 10.73 -8.36
N ASN A 109 -8.41 9.49 -8.33
CA ASN A 109 -9.12 8.33 -7.80
C ASN A 109 -8.97 8.15 -6.29
N VAL A 110 -8.08 8.89 -5.60
CA VAL A 110 -7.82 8.68 -4.17
C VAL A 110 -9.10 8.80 -3.33
N GLU A 111 -9.94 9.77 -3.64
CA GLU A 111 -11.18 10.00 -2.91
C GLU A 111 -12.22 8.90 -3.11
N ILE A 112 -12.27 8.27 -4.29
CA ILE A 112 -13.22 7.17 -4.53
C ILE A 112 -12.80 5.89 -3.79
N PHE A 113 -11.50 5.60 -3.69
CA PHE A 113 -10.99 4.48 -2.90
C PHE A 113 -11.39 4.59 -1.42
N LYS A 114 -11.19 5.78 -0.82
CA LYS A 114 -11.58 6.04 0.58
C LYS A 114 -13.09 5.87 0.77
N LYS A 115 -13.90 6.46 -0.11
CA LYS A 115 -15.38 6.37 -0.04
C LYS A 115 -15.88 4.94 -0.15
N LEU A 116 -15.17 4.09 -0.87
CA LEU A 116 -15.52 2.70 -1.07
C LEU A 116 -15.00 1.77 0.03
N GLY A 117 -14.31 2.29 1.04
CA GLY A 117 -13.95 1.52 2.25
C GLY A 117 -12.54 0.93 2.24
N VAL A 118 -11.68 1.37 1.32
CA VAL A 118 -10.24 1.08 1.39
C VAL A 118 -9.62 1.88 2.52
N ASP A 119 -8.91 1.23 3.43
CA ASP A 119 -8.40 1.87 4.66
C ASP A 119 -7.32 2.91 4.37
N MET A 120 -6.44 2.63 3.40
CA MET A 120 -5.38 3.54 2.98
C MET A 120 -5.28 3.61 1.46
N ALA A 121 -5.37 4.82 0.90
CA ALA A 121 -5.19 5.09 -0.52
C ALA A 121 -3.97 6.01 -0.70
N ILE A 122 -2.93 5.51 -1.37
CA ILE A 122 -1.63 6.18 -1.48
C ILE A 122 -1.35 6.49 -2.95
N SER A 123 -1.32 7.77 -3.31
CA SER A 123 -0.82 8.21 -4.61
C SER A 123 0.58 8.79 -4.47
N ALA A 124 1.56 8.17 -5.13
CA ALA A 124 2.92 8.71 -5.20
C ALA A 124 2.93 10.12 -5.84
N THR A 125 2.05 10.35 -6.84
CA THR A 125 1.91 11.65 -7.50
C THR A 125 1.44 12.72 -6.52
N GLU A 126 0.42 12.44 -5.71
CA GLU A 126 -0.08 13.38 -4.69
C GLU A 126 0.99 13.68 -3.63
N ILE A 127 1.69 12.64 -3.14
CA ILE A 127 2.80 12.81 -2.18
C ILE A 127 3.90 13.71 -2.76
N LEU A 128 4.29 13.49 -4.01
CA LEU A 128 5.32 14.28 -4.67
C LEU A 128 4.87 15.72 -4.92
N LEU A 129 3.61 15.94 -5.30
CA LEU A 129 3.06 17.28 -5.47
C LEU A 129 3.10 18.05 -4.15
N ASN A 130 2.62 17.45 -3.05
CA ASN A 130 2.63 18.06 -1.73
C ASN A 130 4.06 18.36 -1.25
N ALA A 131 5.04 17.52 -1.60
CA ALA A 131 6.45 17.74 -1.25
C ALA A 131 7.09 18.92 -2.02
N LEU A 132 6.52 19.31 -3.17
CA LEU A 132 6.96 20.46 -3.96
C LEU A 132 6.24 21.75 -3.57
N GLU A 133 5.17 21.68 -2.78
CA GLU A 133 4.47 22.87 -2.30
C GLU A 133 5.42 23.72 -1.42
N PRO A 134 5.43 25.05 -1.60
CA PRO A 134 6.22 25.92 -0.76
C PRO A 134 5.80 25.72 0.70
N GLN A 135 6.73 25.30 1.55
CA GLN A 135 6.52 25.33 2.99
C GLN A 135 6.27 26.80 3.38
N GLU A 136 5.12 27.10 3.99
CA GLU A 136 4.92 28.43 4.56
C GLU A 136 6.09 28.73 5.50
N PRO A 137 6.72 29.93 5.42
CA PRO A 137 7.79 30.26 6.33
C PRO A 137 7.26 30.14 7.75
N ALA A 138 7.99 29.42 8.61
CA ALA A 138 7.65 29.29 10.02
C ALA A 138 7.32 30.67 10.60
N PRO A 139 6.25 30.81 11.39
CA PRO A 139 5.86 32.11 11.94
C PRO A 139 7.07 32.71 12.65
N VAL A 140 7.49 33.88 12.18
CA VAL A 140 8.59 34.63 12.78
C VAL A 140 8.16 34.90 14.22
N ALA A 141 8.88 34.32 15.18
CA ALA A 141 8.60 34.53 16.59
C ALA A 141 8.60 36.05 16.85
N GLU A 142 7.44 36.61 17.20
CA GLU A 142 7.35 37.98 17.66
C GLU A 142 8.30 38.12 18.86
N SER A 143 9.33 38.95 18.69
CA SER A 143 10.23 39.31 19.77
C SER A 143 9.41 39.85 20.95
N PRO A 144 9.67 39.39 22.18
CA PRO A 144 8.86 39.80 23.33
C PRO A 144 8.90 41.32 23.50
N PRO A 145 7.80 41.94 23.94
CA PRO A 145 7.72 43.39 24.06
C PRO A 145 8.81 43.87 25.01
N THR A 146 9.68 44.76 24.51
CA THR A 146 10.66 45.46 25.34
C THR A 146 9.92 46.20 26.45
N ALA A 147 10.05 45.72 27.67
CA ALA A 147 9.56 46.40 28.85
C ALA A 147 10.21 47.79 28.89
N LYS A 148 9.40 48.84 28.65
CA LYS A 148 9.83 50.21 28.93
C LYS A 148 10.05 50.31 30.43
N ALA A 149 11.28 50.57 30.83
CA ALA A 149 11.63 50.91 32.19
C ALA A 149 10.89 52.20 32.57
N SER A 150 9.98 52.08 33.54
CA SER A 150 9.36 53.23 34.19
C SER A 150 10.43 54.01 34.95
N GLN A 151 10.59 55.28 34.60
CA GLN A 151 11.12 56.32 35.49
C GLN A 151 9.96 57.07 36.12
#